data_AF-A0AAX1D248-F1
#
_entry.id   AF-A0AAX1D248-F1
#
_cell.length_a   1.000
_cell.length_b   1.000
_cell.length_c   1.000
_cell.angle_alpha   90.00
_cell.angle_beta   90.00
_cell.angle_gamma   90.00
#
_symmetry.space_group_name_H-M   'P 1'
#
loop_
_entity.id
_entity.type
_entity.pdbx_description
1 polymer ?
#
loop_
_entity_poly.entity_id
_entity_poly.type
_entity_poly.pdbx_seq_one_letter_code
_entity_poly.pdbx_strand_id
1 'polypeptide(L)' 'MSLHPVSRDVFVRRTDQAGKSVVTQHLAWDPAQFLVSQVEQYHRDAKPEERQTVALATAAEYRDYRNSHKQGR' A
#
# COMPACT_ATOMS: atom_id res chain seq x y z
N MET A 1 11.25 8.92 -29.80
CA MET A 1 11.73 9.01 -28.41
C MET A 1 10.65 8.44 -27.52
N SER A 2 10.79 7.21 -27.04
CA SER A 2 9.85 6.63 -26.08
C SER A 2 10.09 7.29 -24.73
N LEU A 3 9.17 8.14 -24.29
CA LEU A 3 9.14 8.64 -22.91
C LEU A 3 9.01 7.40 -22.01
N HIS A 4 10.06 7.05 -21.28
CA HIS A 4 9.92 6.09 -20.20
C HIS A 4 8.78 6.57 -19.30
N PRO A 5 7.81 5.72 -18.91
CA PRO A 5 6.78 6.13 -17.99
C PRO A 5 7.46 6.56 -16.68
N VAL A 6 7.31 7.86 -16.36
CA VAL A 6 7.84 8.45 -15.12
C VAL A 6 7.17 7.74 -13.96
N SER A 7 7.97 7.18 -13.05
CA SER A 7 7.42 6.53 -11.86
C SER A 7 6.68 7.54 -10.99
N ARG A 8 5.56 7.10 -10.40
CA ARG A 8 4.69 7.92 -9.57
C ARG A 8 4.61 7.34 -8.17
N ASP A 9 4.46 8.23 -7.19
CA ASP A 9 4.17 7.83 -5.83
C ASP A 9 2.80 7.16 -5.75
N VAL A 10 2.76 6.03 -5.06
CA VAL A 10 1.55 5.29 -4.76
C VAL A 10 1.54 5.01 -3.27
N PHE A 11 0.41 5.32 -2.63
CA PHE A 11 0.20 5.05 -1.22
C PHE A 11 -0.83 3.94 -1.10
N VAL A 12 -0.51 2.92 -0.30
CA VAL A 12 -1.35 1.74 -0.13
C VAL A 12 -1.59 1.54 1.35
N ARG A 13 -2.85 1.34 1.71
CA ARG A 13 -3.28 0.91 3.03
C ARG A 13 -3.57 -0.58 2.99
N ARG A 14 -2.91 -1.34 3.87
CA ARG A 14 -3.19 -2.76 4.10
C ARG A 14 -3.80 -2.90 5.49
N THR A 15 -4.86 -3.67 5.61
CA THR A 15 -5.52 -3.94 6.89
C THR A 15 -5.61 -5.43 7.10
N ASP A 16 -5.07 -5.93 8.20
CA ASP A 16 -5.16 -7.34 8.55
C ASP A 16 -6.53 -7.72 9.14
N GLN A 17 -6.75 -9.02 9.34
CA GLN A 17 -7.99 -9.54 9.95
C GLN A 17 -8.22 -9.04 11.39
N ALA A 18 -7.16 -8.63 12.09
CA ALA A 18 -7.25 -8.08 13.45
C ALA A 18 -7.60 -6.58 13.44
N GLY A 19 -7.78 -5.97 12.28
CA GLY A 19 -8.13 -4.55 12.12
C GLY A 19 -6.92 -3.61 12.21
N LYS A 20 -5.69 -4.14 12.25
CA LYS A 20 -4.49 -3.31 12.24
C LYS A 20 -4.19 -2.87 10.81
N SER A 21 -4.16 -1.56 10.61
CA SER A 21 -3.82 -0.96 9.32
C SER A 21 -2.37 -0.50 9.26
N VAL A 22 -1.74 -0.71 8.12
CA VAL A 22 -0.40 -0.22 7.78
C VAL A 22 -0.49 0.57 6.47
N VAL A 23 0.01 1.81 6.47
CA VAL A 23 0.08 2.63 5.25
C VAL A 23 1.53 2.70 4.77
N THR A 24 1.77 2.34 3.51
CA THR A 24 3.10 2.37 2.89
C THR A 24 3.14 3.26 1.66
N GLN A 25 4.30 3.87 1.41
CA GLN A 25 4.61 4.63 0.20
C GLN A 25 5.49 3.77 -0.72
N HIS A 26 5.14 3.75 -2.00
CA HIS A 26 5.88 3.06 -3.06
C HIS A 26 6.07 3.98 -4.26
N LEU A 27 7.11 3.72 -5.05
CA LEU A 27 7.32 4.36 -6.34
C LEU A 27 7.03 3.32 -7.43
N ALA A 28 5.98 3.53 -8.22
CA ALA A 28 5.52 2.58 -9.24
C ALA A 28 5.50 3.22 -10.62
N TRP A 29 5.95 2.48 -11.63
CA TRP A 29 5.88 2.89 -13.05
C TRP A 29 4.44 2.81 -13.58
N ASP A 30 3.67 1.82 -13.12
CA ASP A 30 2.23 1.70 -13.32
C ASP A 30 1.53 1.50 -11.96
N PRO A 31 0.90 2.56 -11.40
CA PRO A 31 0.17 2.48 -10.13
C PRO A 31 -0.99 1.48 -10.11
N ALA A 32 -1.68 1.30 -11.23
CA ALA A 32 -2.83 0.42 -11.31
C ALA A 32 -2.38 -1.04 -11.28
N GLN A 33 -1.36 -1.38 -12.10
CA GLN A 33 -0.78 -2.71 -12.10
C GLN A 33 -0.12 -3.04 -10.75
N PHE A 34 0.52 -2.05 -10.12
CA PHE A 34 1.07 -2.22 -8.78
C PHE A 34 -0.03 -2.56 -7.76
N LEU A 35 -1.16 -1.85 -7.76
CA LEU A 35 -2.25 -2.12 -6.84
C LEU A 35 -2.83 -3.53 -7.02
N VAL A 36 -3.01 -3.97 -8.27
CA VAL A 36 -3.45 -5.35 -8.57
C VAL A 36 -2.48 -6.36 -7.96
N SER A 37 -1.17 -6.17 -8.16
CA SER A 37 -0.15 -7.04 -7.58
C SER A 37 -0.19 -7.05 -6.05
N GLN A 38 -0.46 -5.91 -5.39
CA GLN A 38 -0.65 -5.86 -3.94
C GLN A 38 -1.86 -6.70 -3.50
N VAL A 39 -2.99 -6.62 -4.22
CA VAL A 39 -4.19 -7.43 -3.93
C VAL A 39 -3.89 -8.92 -4.13
N GLU A 40 -3.18 -9.30 -5.19
CA GLU A 40 -2.80 -10.70 -5.41
C GLU A 40 -1.95 -11.23 -4.25
N GLN A 41 -0.87 -10.51 -3.92
CA GLN A 41 0.06 -10.93 -2.88
C GLN A 41 -0.57 -11.02 -1.48
N TYR A 42 -1.34 -10.01 -1.07
CA TYR A 42 -1.79 -9.90 0.33
C TYR A 42 -3.23 -10.37 0.56
N HIS A 43 -4.02 -10.58 -0.49
CA HIS A 43 -5.39 -11.05 -0.36
C HIS A 43 -5.61 -12.40 -1.04
N ARG A 44 -5.28 -12.53 -2.34
CA ARG A 44 -5.64 -13.71 -3.14
C ARG A 44 -4.74 -14.92 -2.83
N ASP A 45 -3.43 -14.70 -2.85
CA ASP A 45 -2.41 -15.74 -2.69
C ASP A 45 -1.96 -15.89 -1.23
N ALA A 46 -2.36 -14.95 -0.36
CA ALA A 46 -2.13 -15.06 1.07
C ALA A 46 -2.96 -16.19 1.68
N LYS A 47 -2.38 -16.85 2.69
CA LYS A 47 -3.09 -17.84 3.50
C LYS A 47 -4.31 -17.19 4.15
N PRO A 48 -5.43 -17.91 4.35
CA PRO A 48 -6.65 -17.35 4.93
C PRO A 48 -6.42 -16.56 6.22
N GLU A 49 -5.55 -17.05 7.09
CA GLU A 49 -5.18 -16.42 8.37
C GLU A 49 -4.31 -15.15 8.23
N GLU A 50 -3.66 -14.96 7.09
CA GLU A 50 -2.77 -13.83 6.80
C GLU A 50 -3.39 -12.83 5.82
N ARG A 51 -4.63 -13.07 5.35
CA ARG A 51 -5.29 -12.22 4.36
C ARG A 51 -5.46 -10.80 4.87
N GLN A 52 -5.02 -9.85 4.05
CA GLN A 52 -5.16 -8.43 4.28
C GLN A 52 -6.02 -7.81 3.20
N THR A 53 -6.85 -6.85 3.58
CA THR A 53 -7.53 -5.98 2.63
C THR A 53 -6.56 -4.89 2.17
N VAL A 54 -6.44 -4.72 0.85
CA VAL A 54 -5.60 -3.71 0.22
C VAL A 54 -6.47 -2.61 -0.35
N ALA A 55 -6.15 -1.35 -0.04
CA ALA A 55 -6.83 -0.17 -0.56
C ALA A 55 -5.81 0.91 -0.95
N LEU A 56 -6.18 1.76 -1.91
CA LEU A 56 -5.45 3.00 -2.18
C LEU A 56 -5.57 3.93 -0.97
N ALA A 57 -4.45 4.56 -0.64
CA ALA A 57 -4.35 5.61 0.36
C ALA A 57 -3.89 6.91 -0.29
N THR A 58 -3.95 7.98 0.50
CA THR A 58 -3.46 9.30 0.13
C THR A 58 -2.11 9.60 0.78
N ALA A 59 -1.39 10.58 0.23
CA ALA A 59 -0.16 11.08 0.85
C ALA A 59 -0.40 11.64 2.26
N ALA A 60 -1.59 12.20 2.52
CA ALA A 60 -1.97 12.69 3.84
C ALA A 60 -2.08 11.53 4.85
N GLU A 61 -2.82 10.47 4.51
CA GLU A 61 -2.94 9.28 5.35
C GLU A 61 -1.57 8.62 5.65
N TYR A 62 -0.66 8.59 4.68
CA TYR A 62 0.69 8.09 4.91
C TYR A 62 1.48 8.96 5.90
N ARG A 63 1.38 10.29 5.78
CA ARG A 63 2.03 11.22 6.70
C ARG A 63 1.47 11.07 8.12
N ASP A 64 0.16 10.96 8.26
CA ASP A 64 -0.51 10.77 9.55
C ASP A 64 -0.13 9.42 10.19
N TYR A 65 -0.09 8.35 9.39
CA TYR A 65 0.38 7.04 9.82
C TYR A 65 1.85 7.09 10.29
N ARG A 66 2.73 7.77 9.55
CA ARG A 66 4.14 7.91 9.89
C ARG A 66 4.35 8.75 11.15
N ASN A 67 3.56 9.81 11.34
CA ASN A 67 3.65 10.69 12.50
C ASN A 67 3.16 10.00 13.78
N SER A 68 2.05 9.26 13.70
CA SER A 68 1.56 8.44 14.82
C SER A 68 2.55 7.35 15.22
N HIS A 69 3.19 6.68 14.25
CA HIS A 69 4.24 5.70 14.53
C HIS A 69 5.54 6.29 15.09
N LYS A 70 5.85 7.56 14.81
CA LYS A 70 7.01 8.25 15.39
C LYS A 70 6.78 8.69 16.83
N GLN A 71 5.54 8.97 17.24
CA GLN A 71 5.21 9.37 18.62
C GLN A 71 5.13 8.19 19.59
N GLY A 72 5.08 6.95 19.09
CA GLY A 72 5.00 5.73 19.90
C GLY A 72 6.32 4.98 20.11
N ARG A 73 7.49 5.61 19.87
CA ARG A 73 8.80 4.98 20.03
C ARG A 73 9.68 5.72 21.02
#